data_AF-A0A971UUG9-F1
#
_entry.id   AF-A0A971UUG9-F1
#
_cell.length_a   1.000
_cell.length_b   1.000
_cell.length_c   1.000
_cell.angle_alpha   90.00
_cell.angle_beta   90.00
_cell.angle_gamma   90.00
#
_symmetry.space_group_name_H-M   'P 1'
#
loop_
_entity.id
_entity.type
_entity.pdbx_description
1 polymer ?
#
loop_
_entity_poly.entity_id
_entity_poly.type
_entity_poly.pdbx_seq_one_letter_code
_entity_poly.pdbx_strand_id
1 'polypeptide(L)' 'MKIRLVTREQVKKAYGKNKRKNILDIKEELGLEIVEDLPKEALKILKGTLSFIEYINTKEDGSNEDK' A
#
# COMPACT_ATOMS: atom_id res chain seq x y z
N MET A 1 18.90 -5.93 -44.90
CA MET A 1 18.14 -5.47 -43.71
C MET A 1 17.12 -4.44 -44.14
N LYS A 2 15.88 -4.49 -43.64
CA LYS A 2 14.84 -3.49 -43.94
C LYS A 2 14.73 -2.54 -42.75
N ILE A 3 15.05 -1.27 -42.95
CA ILE A 3 14.88 -0.22 -41.94
C ILE A 3 13.43 0.27 -42.03
N ARG A 4 12.73 0.33 -40.90
CA ARG A 4 11.39 0.91 -40.81
C ARG A 4 11.46 2.19 -39.99
N LEU A 5 10.85 3.25 -40.48
CA LEU A 5 10.64 4.47 -39.72
C LEU A 5 9.46 4.24 -38.77
N VAL A 6 9.69 4.45 -37.48
CA VAL A 6 8.68 4.33 -36.42
C VAL A 6 8.58 5.64 -35.67
N THR A 7 7.38 6.00 -35.23
CA THR A 7 7.20 7.24 -34.48
C THR A 7 7.66 7.06 -33.04
N ARG A 8 8.09 8.16 -32.41
CA ARG A 8 8.51 8.17 -31.00
C ARG A 8 7.39 7.68 -30.07
N GLU A 9 6.13 7.90 -30.46
CA GLU A 9 4.95 7.44 -29.73
C GLU A 9 4.80 5.92 -29.75
N GLN A 10 5.03 5.28 -30.90
CA GLN A 10 5.01 3.83 -31.03
C GLN A 10 6.11 3.18 -30.19
N VAL A 11 7.30 3.76 -30.19
CA VAL A 11 8.41 3.30 -29.34
C VAL A 11 8.07 3.47 -27.86
N LYS A 12 7.49 4.60 -27.47
CA LYS A 12 7.06 4.86 -26.08
C LYS A 12 5.90 3.95 -25.65
N LYS A 13 5.02 3.54 -26.55
CA LYS A 13 3.94 2.59 -26.24
C LYS A 13 4.45 1.17 -26.05
N ALA A 14 5.41 0.74 -26.86
CA ALA A 14 5.96 -0.62 -26.80
C ALA A 14 7.01 -0.78 -25.69
N TYR A 15 7.86 0.23 -25.48
CA TYR A 15 9.03 0.17 -24.59
C TYR A 15 9.05 1.26 -23.51
N GLY A 16 8.14 2.23 -23.57
CA GLY A 16 8.04 3.21 -22.50
C GLY A 16 7.63 2.51 -21.22
N LYS A 17 8.28 2.88 -20.11
CA LYS A 17 7.89 2.43 -18.79
C LYS A 17 6.40 2.72 -18.63
N ASN A 18 5.59 1.67 -18.61
CA ASN A 18 4.19 1.78 -18.26
C ASN A 18 4.16 2.38 -16.86
N LYS A 19 3.75 3.65 -16.76
CA LYS A 19 3.14 4.15 -15.54
C LYS A 19 1.77 3.48 -15.41
N ARG A 20 1.73 2.14 -15.38
CA ARG A 20 0.72 1.48 -14.59
C ARG A 20 0.99 2.07 -13.22
N LYS A 21 0.10 2.96 -12.77
CA LYS A 21 0.04 3.29 -11.36
C LYS A 21 0.04 1.91 -10.72
N ASN A 22 1.11 1.55 -10.02
CA ASN A 22 1.08 0.44 -9.07
C ASN A 22 0.15 0.90 -7.93
N ILE A 23 -1.11 1.17 -8.25
CA ILE A 23 -2.18 0.80 -7.39
C ILE A 23 -2.17 -0.72 -7.61
N LEU A 24 -1.26 -1.40 -6.89
CA LEU A 24 -1.65 -2.71 -6.38
C LEU A 24 -3.03 -2.45 -5.80
N ASP A 25 -4.04 -3.07 -6.38
CA ASP A 25 -5.38 -2.96 -5.85
C ASP A 25 -5.36 -3.74 -4.54
N ILE A 26 -4.77 -3.12 -3.53
CA ILE A 26 -4.60 -3.66 -2.19
C ILE A 26 -5.98 -4.06 -1.66
N LYS A 27 -7.05 -3.43 -2.18
CA LYS A 27 -8.43 -3.81 -1.90
C LYS A 27 -8.78 -5.20 -2.42
N GLU A 28 -8.36 -5.57 -3.62
CA GLU A 28 -8.65 -6.87 -4.23
C GLU A 28 -7.80 -7.98 -3.58
N GLU A 29 -6.53 -7.70 -3.28
CA GLU A 29 -5.60 -8.66 -2.65
C GLU A 29 -5.87 -8.87 -1.14
N LEU A 30 -6.34 -7.84 -0.42
CA LEU A 30 -6.70 -7.93 1.00
C LEU A 30 -8.20 -8.19 1.24
N GLY A 31 -9.01 -8.41 0.19
CA GLY A 31 -10.45 -8.66 0.31
C GLY A 31 -11.21 -7.51 1.01
N LEU A 32 -10.78 -6.26 0.80
CA LEU A 32 -11.35 -5.08 1.45
C LEU A 32 -12.69 -4.62 0.85
N GLU A 33 -13.27 -5.36 -0.09
CA GLU A 33 -14.62 -5.08 -0.63
C GLU A 33 -15.67 -4.98 0.48
N ILE A 34 -15.48 -5.73 1.58
CA ILE A 34 -16.38 -5.76 2.75
C ILE A 34 -16.08 -4.59 3.72
N VAL A 35 -14.91 -3.95 3.62
CA VAL A 35 -14.48 -2.89 4.55
C VAL A 35 -15.20 -1.57 4.29
N GLU A 36 -15.79 -1.39 3.11
CA GLU A 36 -16.60 -0.20 2.81
C GLU A 36 -17.92 -0.16 3.61
N ASP A 37 -18.44 -1.32 4.04
CA ASP A 37 -19.65 -1.43 4.88
C ASP A 37 -19.36 -1.46 6.39
N LEU A 38 -18.09 -1.34 6.80
CA LEU A 38 -17.72 -1.38 8.21
C LEU A 38 -18.12 -0.06 8.90
N PRO A 39 -18.84 -0.11 10.04
CA PRO A 39 -19.20 1.08 10.80
C PRO A 39 -17.96 1.89 11.19
N LYS A 40 -18.06 3.22 11.10
CA LYS A 40 -16.98 4.14 11.49
C LYS A 40 -16.48 3.89 12.92
N GLU A 41 -17.40 3.55 13.83
CA GLU A 41 -17.09 3.14 15.20
C GLU A 41 -16.15 1.93 15.28
N ALA A 42 -16.34 0.91 14.43
CA ALA A 42 -15.50 -0.29 14.44
C ALA A 42 -14.08 0.03 13.98
N LEU A 43 -13.93 0.84 12.91
CA LEU A 43 -12.63 1.32 12.45
C LEU A 43 -11.93 2.20 13.50
N LYS A 44 -12.69 3.00 14.25
CA LYS A 44 -12.17 3.84 15.33
C LYS A 44 -11.63 3.00 16.49
N ILE A 45 -12.34 1.93 16.86
CA ILE A 45 -11.88 0.96 17.88
C ILE A 45 -10.60 0.27 17.41
N LEU A 46 -10.59 -0.27 16.19
CA LEU A 46 -9.41 -0.93 15.60
C LEU A 46 -8.18 -0.01 15.59
N LYS A 47 -8.36 1.24 15.19
CA LYS A 47 -7.29 2.23 15.22
C LYS A 47 -6.76 2.47 16.63
N GLY A 48 -7.66 2.62 17.61
CA GLY A 48 -7.28 2.80 19.01
C GLY A 48 -6.51 1.60 19.56
N THR A 49 -6.94 0.38 19.26
CA THR A 49 -6.25 -0.84 19.70
C THR A 49 -4.86 -0.98 19.08
N LEU A 50 -4.70 -0.67 17.79
CA LEU A 50 -3.39 -0.71 17.13
C LEU A 50 -2.43 0.33 17.72
N SER A 51 -2.90 1.55 17.94
CA SER A 51 -2.09 2.60 18.59
C SER A 51 -1.72 2.25 20.03
N PHE A 52 -2.59 1.52 20.76
CA PHE A 52 -2.25 1.03 22.08
C PHE A 52 -1.16 -0.04 22.05
N ILE A 53 -1.25 -0.99 21.11
CA ILE A 53 -0.21 -2.02 20.93
C ILE A 53 1.13 -1.36 20.55
N GLU A 54 1.11 -0.41 19.63
CA GLU A 54 2.29 0.36 19.24
C GLU A 54 2.88 1.13 20.43
N TYR A 55 2.03 1.76 21.24
CA TYR A 55 2.45 2.43 22.47
C TYR A 55 3.12 1.47 23.45
N ILE A 56 2.56 0.29 23.69
CA ILE A 56 3.19 -0.71 24.57
C ILE A 56 4.53 -1.17 24.00
N ASN A 57 4.57 -1.55 22.73
CA ASN A 57 5.80 -2.04 22.09
C ASN A 57 6.92 -0.99 22.09
N THR A 58 6.58 0.28 21.86
CA THR A 58 7.58 1.38 21.90
C THR A 58 8.00 1.75 23.32
N LYS A 59 7.16 1.47 24.32
CA LYS A 59 7.47 1.73 25.73
C LYS A 59 8.31 0.61 26.35
N GLU A 60 8.07 -0.65 25.97
CA GLU A 60 8.87 -1.81 26.37
C GLU A 60 10.31 -1.72 25.82
N ASP A 61 10.50 -1.17 24.61
CA ASP A 61 11.83 -0.97 24.01
C ASP A 61 12.64 0.17 24.68
N GLY A 62 12.00 0.99 25.52
CA GLY A 62 12.63 2.07 26.28
C GLY A 62 12.91 1.74 27.75
N SER A 63 12.28 0.70 28.30
CA SER A 63 12.48 0.26 29.68
C SER A 63 13.57 -0.81 29.73
N ASN A 64 14.81 -0.36 29.63
CA ASN A 64 15.98 -1.12 30.05
C ASN A 64 15.92 -1.24 31.59
N GLU A 65 15.03 -2.09 32.13
CA GLU A 65 14.93 -2.43 33.57
C GLU A 65 16.05 -3.40 34.01
N ASP A 66 17.23 -3.30 33.40
CA ASP A 66 18.43 -4.09 33.75
C ASP A 66 19.62 -3.16 34.09
N LYS A 67 19.38 -2.15 34.94
CA LYS A 67 20.43 -1.42 35.67
C LYS A 67 20.00 -0.94 37.05
#